data_AF-A0A4R6BHT2-F1
#
_entry.id   AF-A0A4R6BHT2-F1
#
_cell.length_a   1.000
_cell.length_b   1.000
_cell.length_c   1.000
_cell.angle_alpha   90.00
_cell.angle_beta   90.00
_cell.angle_gamma   90.00
#
_symmetry.space_group_name_H-M   'P 1'
#
loop_
_entity.id
_entity.type
_entity.pdbx_description
1 polymer ?
#
loop_
_entity_poly.entity_id
_entity_poly.type
_entity_poly.pdbx_seq_one_letter_code
_entity_poly.pdbx_strand_id
1 'polypeptide(L)'
;MKRKRSVKMVYSLKELSEKLSVTKMTVLNHAKRLDIELEKVDNALIITNEQALKIGESINNQKPIDEKLNLETIFDVIDQDIENNDNQEEIKERELQSDIVNLLKQQLEDKEKQISFLESQMNVKDNQINKLNETLDNQQKLLHNQQSLALQSNDKIEKLETKLQGLTSDSRHSKDVSKGHFQENKNLNDNKVNDFYKDLKEDKSKNSTGFFSKLFGK
;
A
#
# COMPACT_ATOMS: atom_id res chain seq x y z
N MET A 1 -22.50 59.63 -34.75
CA MET A 1 -22.14 59.12 -33.41
C MET A 1 -23.27 59.47 -32.43
N LYS A 2 -24.07 58.50 -32.00
CA LYS A 2 -25.09 58.71 -30.95
C LYS A 2 -24.49 58.25 -29.62
N ARG A 3 -24.25 59.20 -28.70
CA ARG A 3 -23.81 58.91 -27.33
C ARG A 3 -24.90 58.06 -26.66
N LYS A 4 -24.58 56.82 -26.27
CA LYS A 4 -25.46 56.00 -25.43
C LYS A 4 -25.62 56.74 -24.10
N ARG A 5 -26.86 57.10 -23.76
CA ARG A 5 -27.22 57.63 -22.44
C ARG A 5 -26.89 56.54 -21.42
N SER A 6 -26.06 56.84 -20.42
CA SER A 6 -25.89 55.96 -19.27
C SER A 6 -27.25 55.83 -18.60
N VAL A 7 -27.91 54.69 -18.77
CA VAL A 7 -29.14 54.40 -18.04
C VAL A 7 -28.72 54.34 -16.58
N LYS A 8 -29.14 55.33 -15.78
CA LYS A 8 -28.90 55.32 -14.34
C LYS A 8 -29.70 54.13 -13.81
N MET A 9 -29.01 53.01 -13.58
CA MET A 9 -29.63 51.81 -13.03
C MET A 9 -30.12 52.16 -11.62
N VAL A 10 -31.42 51.98 -11.41
CA VAL A 10 -32.12 52.24 -10.15
C VAL A 10 -32.84 50.97 -9.74
N TYR A 11 -32.82 50.68 -8.44
CA TYR A 11 -33.49 49.54 -7.85
C TYR A 11 -34.66 50.02 -7.01
N SER A 12 -35.79 49.35 -7.11
CA SER A 12 -36.81 49.42 -6.08
C SER A 12 -36.32 48.72 -4.81
N LEU A 13 -36.88 49.13 -3.65
CA LEU A 13 -36.63 48.42 -2.38
C LEU A 13 -36.88 46.91 -2.47
N LYS A 14 -37.87 46.49 -3.27
CA LYS A 14 -38.17 45.07 -3.49
C LYS A 14 -37.03 44.37 -4.24
N GLU A 15 -36.63 44.92 -5.38
CA GLU A 15 -35.60 44.32 -6.23
C GLU A 15 -34.25 44.21 -5.50
N LEU A 16 -33.87 45.24 -4.73
CA LEU A 16 -32.64 45.19 -3.95
C LEU A 16 -32.70 44.11 -2.86
N SER A 17 -33.84 43.98 -2.18
CA SER A 17 -34.02 42.97 -1.14
C SER A 17 -33.95 41.54 -1.69
N GLU A 18 -34.51 41.32 -2.88
CA GLU A 18 -34.47 40.04 -3.57
C GLU A 18 -33.05 39.71 -4.04
N LYS A 19 -32.34 40.67 -4.66
CA LYS A 19 -30.93 40.51 -5.09
C LYS A 19 -30.00 40.16 -3.94
N LEU A 20 -30.19 40.78 -2.78
CA LEU A 20 -29.37 40.56 -1.59
C LEU A 20 -29.89 39.41 -0.70
N SER A 21 -30.97 38.73 -1.09
CA SER A 21 -31.60 37.66 -0.30
C SER A 21 -31.88 38.06 1.15
N VAL A 22 -32.36 39.28 1.37
CA VAL A 22 -32.73 39.82 2.69
C VAL A 22 -34.14 40.38 2.69
N THR A 23 -34.68 40.68 3.87
CA THR A 23 -35.99 41.36 3.96
C THR A 23 -35.88 42.83 3.54
N LYS A 24 -36.97 43.41 3.02
CA LYS A 24 -37.08 44.85 2.75
C LYS A 24 -36.73 45.71 3.97
N MET A 25 -37.07 45.23 5.18
CA MET A 25 -36.75 45.92 6.43
C MET A 25 -35.24 45.96 6.70
N THR A 26 -34.52 44.88 6.38
CA THR A 26 -33.06 44.83 6.50
C THR A 26 -32.41 45.90 5.64
N VAL A 27 -32.84 46.02 4.37
CA VAL A 27 -32.34 47.07 3.46
C VAL A 27 -32.62 48.47 4.03
N LEU A 28 -33.83 48.73 4.54
CA LEU A 28 -34.19 50.02 5.16
C LEU A 28 -33.36 50.34 6.41
N ASN A 29 -33.12 49.36 7.27
CA ASN A 29 -32.34 49.54 8.50
C ASN A 29 -30.88 49.91 8.18
N HIS A 30 -30.29 49.24 7.19
CA HIS A 30 -28.94 49.56 6.74
C HIS A 30 -28.87 50.92 6.04
N ALA A 31 -29.87 51.27 5.22
CA ALA A 31 -29.96 52.59 4.61
C ALA A 31 -30.02 53.71 5.67
N LYS A 32 -30.90 53.56 6.68
CA LYS A 32 -31.00 54.50 7.82
C LYS A 32 -29.71 54.60 8.63
N ARG A 33 -29.03 53.48 8.89
CA ARG A 33 -27.77 53.45 9.64
C ARG A 33 -26.63 54.15 8.89
N LEU A 34 -26.67 54.11 7.56
CA LEU A 34 -25.70 54.76 6.68
C LEU A 34 -26.10 56.21 6.33
N ASP A 35 -27.17 56.73 6.93
CA ASP A 35 -27.72 58.06 6.64
C ASP A 35 -28.04 58.28 5.15
N ILE A 36 -28.53 57.22 4.49
CA ILE A 36 -28.91 57.24 3.07
C ILE A 36 -30.41 57.54 2.97
N GLU A 37 -30.74 58.73 2.46
CA GLU A 37 -32.12 59.08 2.12
C GLU A 37 -32.58 58.38 0.83
N LEU A 38 -33.76 57.75 0.90
CA LEU A 38 -34.38 57.05 -0.23
C LEU A 38 -35.51 57.89 -0.79
N GLU A 39 -35.47 58.17 -2.08
CA GLU A 39 -36.52 58.93 -2.76
C GLU A 39 -37.76 58.07 -3.00
N LYS A 40 -38.94 58.64 -2.77
CA LYS A 40 -40.21 57.99 -3.07
C LYS A 40 -40.72 58.45 -4.44
N VAL A 41 -40.73 57.55 -5.41
CA VAL A 41 -41.25 57.78 -6.77
C VAL A 41 -42.34 56.76 -7.05
N ASP A 42 -43.52 57.20 -7.49
CA ASP A 42 -44.66 56.34 -7.84
C ASP A 42 -44.99 55.27 -6.77
N ASN A 43 -45.01 55.68 -5.49
CA ASN A 43 -45.24 54.82 -4.32
C ASN A 43 -44.18 53.74 -4.05
N ALA A 44 -43.07 53.71 -4.79
CA ALA A 44 -41.91 52.88 -4.51
C ALA A 44 -40.75 53.71 -3.95
N LEU A 45 -39.94 53.11 -3.07
CA LEU A 45 -38.66 53.68 -2.67
C LEU A 45 -37.61 53.27 -3.69
N ILE A 46 -36.94 54.27 -4.27
CA ILE A 46 -35.93 54.12 -5.29
C ILE A 46 -34.54 54.24 -4.65
N ILE A 47 -33.66 53.33 -5.06
CA ILE A 47 -32.30 53.18 -4.56
C ILE A 47 -31.38 53.24 -5.78
N THR A 48 -30.48 54.21 -5.81
CA THR A 48 -29.48 54.32 -6.88
C THR A 48 -28.44 53.20 -6.78
N ASN A 49 -27.73 52.90 -7.87
CA ASN A 49 -26.68 51.88 -7.85
C ASN A 49 -25.62 52.12 -6.77
N GLU A 50 -25.17 53.38 -6.61
CA GLU A 50 -24.20 53.75 -5.57
C GLU A 50 -24.73 53.48 -4.15
N GLN A 51 -26.00 53.79 -3.90
CA GLN A 51 -26.65 53.50 -2.62
C GLN A 51 -26.82 51.99 -2.41
N ALA A 52 -27.18 51.25 -3.46
CA ALA A 52 -27.36 49.80 -3.42
C ALA A 52 -26.05 49.08 -3.08
N LEU A 53 -24.91 49.52 -3.64
CA LEU A 53 -23.59 48.99 -3.31
C LEU A 53 -23.23 49.21 -1.84
N LYS A 54 -23.35 50.43 -1.34
CA LYS A 54 -23.06 50.76 0.07
C LYS A 54 -23.94 49.95 1.04
N ILE A 55 -25.21 49.79 0.72
CA ILE A 55 -26.14 48.98 1.52
C ILE A 55 -25.75 47.49 1.44
N GLY A 56 -25.44 46.99 0.25
CA GLY A 56 -24.99 45.62 0.01
C GLY A 56 -23.73 45.29 0.79
N GLU A 57 -22.70 46.13 0.74
CA GLU A 57 -21.45 45.97 1.50
C GLU A 57 -21.72 45.93 3.00
N SER A 58 -22.55 46.85 3.50
CA SER A 58 -22.90 46.92 4.92
C SER A 58 -23.63 45.66 5.41
N ILE A 59 -24.47 45.06 4.55
CA ILE A 59 -25.14 43.78 4.83
C ILE A 59 -24.13 42.63 4.78
N ASN A 60 -23.27 42.60 3.77
CA ASN A 60 -22.31 41.54 3.54
C ASN A 60 -21.23 41.46 4.65
N ASN A 61 -20.84 42.60 5.20
CA ASN A 61 -19.90 42.69 6.32
C ASN A 61 -20.46 42.09 7.63
N GLN A 62 -21.77 41.89 7.73
CA GLN A 62 -22.42 41.29 8.90
C GLN A 62 -22.71 39.78 8.72
N LYS A 63 -22.41 39.22 7.54
CA LYS A 63 -22.58 37.79 7.24
C LYS A 63 -21.31 37.00 7.56
N PRO A 64 -21.44 35.72 7.97
CA PRO A 64 -20.30 34.82 8.08
C PRO A 64 -19.68 34.56 6.70
N ILE A 65 -18.42 34.14 6.67
CA ILE A 65 -17.58 34.08 5.45
C ILE A 65 -18.22 33.22 4.36
N ASP A 66 -18.85 32.12 4.75
CA ASP A 66 -19.53 31.13 3.89
C ASP A 66 -20.85 31.63 3.27
N GLU A 67 -21.42 32.72 3.79
CA GLU A 67 -22.65 33.34 3.26
C GLU A 67 -22.42 34.68 2.55
N LYS A 68 -21.16 35.11 2.42
CA LYS A 68 -20.87 36.40 1.79
C LYS A 68 -21.26 36.39 0.30
N LEU A 69 -22.04 37.38 -0.08
CA LEU A 69 -22.47 37.59 -1.46
C LEU A 69 -21.35 38.24 -2.27
N ASN A 70 -21.17 37.82 -3.51
CA ASN A 70 -20.32 38.55 -4.45
C ASN A 70 -21.13 39.72 -5.02
N LEU A 71 -20.89 40.92 -4.50
CA LEU A 71 -21.64 42.12 -4.88
C LEU A 71 -21.27 42.59 -6.30
N GLU A 72 -20.06 42.30 -6.78
CA GLU A 72 -19.59 42.64 -8.13
C GLU A 72 -20.43 41.91 -9.20
N THR A 73 -20.74 40.63 -8.96
CA THR A 73 -21.60 39.84 -9.87
C THR A 73 -23.08 40.18 -9.72
N ILE A 74 -23.53 40.68 -8.57
CA ILE A 74 -24.95 41.01 -8.33
C ILE A 74 -25.35 42.35 -8.96
N PHE A 75 -24.42 43.30 -9.00
CA PHE A 75 -24.66 44.67 -9.46
C PHE A 75 -24.02 45.00 -10.81
N ASP A 76 -23.40 44.02 -11.49
CA ASP A 76 -22.71 44.19 -12.78
C ASP A 76 -21.78 45.41 -12.79
N VAL A 77 -21.14 45.69 -11.65
CA VAL A 77 -20.15 46.78 -11.52
C VAL A 77 -18.84 46.23 -12.04
N ILE A 78 -18.75 46.11 -13.36
CA ILE A 78 -17.47 46.06 -14.05
C ILE A 78 -16.97 47.50 -14.03
N ASP A 79 -16.19 47.85 -13.01
CA ASP A 79 -15.42 49.08 -13.03
C ASP A 79 -14.56 49.08 -14.29
N GLN A 80 -14.74 50.09 -15.14
CA GLN A 80 -13.93 50.30 -16.35
C GLN A 80 -12.51 50.81 -16.04
N ASP A 81 -12.04 50.66 -14.80
CA ASP A 81 -10.72 51.12 -14.34
C ASP A 81 -9.79 49.94 -13.99
N ILE A 82 -9.92 48.81 -14.68
CA ILE A 82 -8.99 47.68 -14.61
C ILE A 82 -8.11 47.65 -15.87
N GLU A 83 -7.16 48.58 -15.99
CA GLU A 83 -6.06 48.45 -16.97
C GLU A 83 -4.78 47.87 -16.33
N ASN A 84 -4.80 47.45 -15.06
CA ASN A 84 -3.60 46.98 -14.36
C ASN A 84 -3.70 45.63 -13.60
N ASN A 85 -4.83 44.91 -13.64
CA ASN A 85 -5.02 43.68 -12.85
C ASN A 85 -4.87 42.36 -13.64
N ASP A 86 -4.97 42.39 -14.97
CA ASP A 86 -4.77 41.21 -15.82
C ASP A 86 -3.42 40.53 -15.56
N ASN A 87 -2.35 41.31 -15.35
CA ASN A 87 -1.02 40.76 -15.08
C ASN A 87 -0.92 40.06 -13.71
N GLN A 88 -1.65 40.50 -12.68
CA GLN A 88 -1.55 39.93 -11.33
C GLN A 88 -2.32 38.61 -11.20
N GLU A 89 -3.47 38.48 -11.87
CA GLU A 89 -4.20 37.21 -11.96
C GLU A 89 -3.45 36.20 -12.83
N GLU A 90 -2.88 36.61 -13.97
CA GLU A 90 -2.06 35.73 -14.81
C GLU A 90 -0.80 35.23 -14.07
N ILE A 91 -0.16 36.08 -13.26
CA ILE A 91 1.02 35.67 -12.47
C ILE A 91 0.62 34.63 -11.42
N LYS A 92 -0.48 34.85 -10.69
CA LYS A 92 -0.99 33.89 -9.70
C LYS A 92 -1.40 32.57 -10.34
N GLU A 93 -2.01 32.61 -11.52
CA GLU A 93 -2.40 31.41 -12.25
C GLU A 93 -1.17 30.62 -12.72
N ARG A 94 -0.11 31.29 -13.21
CA ARG A 94 1.17 30.66 -13.57
C ARG A 94 1.89 30.07 -12.35
N GLU A 95 1.89 30.75 -11.21
CA GLU A 95 2.46 30.23 -9.96
C GLU A 95 1.71 28.98 -9.49
N LEU A 96 0.37 29.01 -9.51
CA LEU A 96 -0.46 27.86 -9.16
C LEU A 96 -0.23 26.69 -10.12
N GLN A 97 -0.10 26.95 -11.42
CA GLN A 97 0.26 25.92 -12.41
C GLN A 97 1.65 25.34 -12.15
N SER A 98 2.63 26.16 -11.79
CA SER A 98 3.98 25.70 -11.42
C SER A 98 3.94 24.79 -10.19
N ASP A 99 3.18 25.15 -9.15
CA ASP A 99 3.03 24.36 -7.93
C ASP A 99 2.34 23.01 -8.22
N ILE A 100 1.31 23.01 -9.07
CA ILE A 100 0.66 21.78 -9.53
C ILE A 100 1.66 20.89 -10.29
N VAL A 101 2.45 21.46 -11.20
CA VAL A 101 3.47 20.70 -11.96
C VAL A 101 4.53 20.12 -11.02
N ASN A 102 4.97 20.88 -10.01
CA ASN A 102 5.95 20.40 -9.03
C ASN A 102 5.37 19.28 -8.17
N LEU A 103 4.12 19.41 -7.72
CA LEU A 103 3.43 18.37 -6.97
C LEU A 103 3.28 17.09 -7.80
N LEU A 104 2.90 17.21 -9.08
CA LEU A 104 2.77 16.07 -9.99
C LEU A 104 4.12 15.39 -10.23
N LYS A 105 5.21 16.16 -10.38
CA LYS A 105 6.57 15.61 -10.49
C LYS A 105 6.97 14.85 -9.23
N GLN A 106 6.69 15.40 -8.04
CA GLN A 106 6.99 14.72 -6.79
C GLN A 106 6.18 13.42 -6.63
N GLN A 107 4.89 13.45 -7.00
CA GLN A 107 4.06 12.24 -7.01
C GLN A 107 4.58 11.18 -7.99
N LEU A 108 5.07 11.60 -9.17
CA LEU A 108 5.70 10.70 -10.13
C LEU A 108 6.96 10.06 -9.55
N GLU A 109 7.84 10.86 -8.95
CA GLU A 109 9.09 10.39 -8.35
C GLU A 109 8.81 9.40 -7.19
N ASP A 110 7.82 9.67 -6.35
CA ASP A 110 7.41 8.77 -5.28
C ASP A 110 6.85 7.45 -5.83
N LYS A 111 6.10 7.49 -6.94
CA LYS A 111 5.60 6.30 -7.62
C LYS A 111 6.74 5.49 -8.24
N GLU A 112 7.73 6.13 -8.85
CA GLU A 112 8.92 5.46 -9.40
C GLU A 112 9.72 4.76 -8.30
N LYS A 113 9.94 5.43 -7.17
CA LYS A 113 10.58 4.81 -5.98
C LYS A 113 9.80 3.61 -5.47
N GLN A 114 8.46 3.72 -5.42
CA GLN A 114 7.60 2.61 -5.02
C GLN A 114 7.71 1.41 -5.97
N ILE A 115 7.75 1.65 -7.28
CA ILE A 115 7.93 0.61 -8.30
C ILE A 115 9.29 -0.07 -8.12
N SER A 116 10.37 0.71 -8.05
CA SER A 116 11.72 0.17 -7.89
C SER A 116 11.87 -0.68 -6.62
N PHE A 117 11.26 -0.24 -5.52
CA PHE A 117 11.22 -1.01 -4.28
C PHE A 117 10.47 -2.35 -4.43
N LEU A 118 9.32 -2.34 -5.12
CA LEU A 118 8.54 -3.56 -5.38
C LEU A 118 9.30 -4.53 -6.30
N GLU A 119 9.95 -4.03 -7.35
CA GLU A 119 10.79 -4.84 -8.25
C GLU A 119 11.94 -5.49 -7.48
N SER A 120 12.61 -4.75 -6.60
CA SER A 120 13.67 -5.30 -5.75
C SER A 120 13.13 -6.40 -4.82
N GLN A 121 11.95 -6.22 -4.22
CA GLN A 121 11.33 -7.25 -3.39
C GLN A 121 10.95 -8.49 -4.22
N MET A 122 10.43 -8.31 -5.43
CA MET A 122 10.10 -9.41 -6.33
C MET A 122 11.33 -10.24 -6.67
N ASN A 123 12.44 -9.59 -7.04
CA ASN A 123 13.71 -10.26 -7.30
C ASN A 123 14.22 -11.06 -6.09
N VAL A 124 14.08 -10.52 -4.87
CA VAL A 124 14.43 -11.26 -3.65
C VAL A 124 13.54 -12.49 -3.47
N LYS A 125 12.23 -12.37 -3.72
CA LYS A 125 11.29 -13.49 -3.63
C LYS A 125 11.56 -14.56 -4.67
N ASP A 126 11.84 -14.19 -5.92
CA ASP A 126 12.19 -15.14 -6.98
C ASP A 126 13.46 -15.92 -6.62
N ASN A 127 14.48 -15.25 -6.09
CA ASN A 127 15.68 -15.92 -5.61
C ASN A 127 15.40 -16.88 -4.43
N GLN A 128 14.50 -16.53 -3.52
CA GLN A 128 14.08 -17.42 -2.43
C GLN A 128 13.35 -18.66 -2.96
N ILE A 129 12.42 -18.48 -3.92
CA ILE A 129 11.68 -19.57 -4.56
C ILE A 129 12.64 -20.51 -5.28
N ASN A 130 13.60 -19.98 -6.04
CA ASN A 130 14.60 -20.80 -6.75
C ASN A 130 15.42 -21.66 -5.79
N LYS A 131 15.92 -21.08 -4.70
CA LYS A 131 16.66 -21.83 -3.66
C LYS A 131 15.82 -22.93 -3.01
N LEU A 132 14.53 -22.65 -2.76
CA LEU A 132 13.61 -23.64 -2.21
C LEU A 132 13.37 -24.78 -3.20
N ASN A 133 13.20 -24.47 -4.49
CA ASN A 133 13.03 -25.47 -5.54
C ASN A 133 14.27 -26.35 -5.69
N GLU A 134 15.48 -25.78 -5.67
CA GLU A 134 16.74 -26.54 -5.69
C GLU A 134 16.85 -27.46 -4.46
N THR A 135 16.49 -26.96 -3.28
CA THR A 135 16.49 -27.75 -2.04
C THR A 135 15.50 -28.91 -2.14
N LEU A 136 14.31 -28.67 -2.67
CA LEU A 136 13.27 -29.68 -2.86
C LEU A 136 13.73 -30.75 -3.86
N ASP A 137 14.30 -30.37 -4.99
CA ASP A 137 14.84 -31.31 -5.99
C ASP A 137 15.94 -32.20 -5.38
N ASN A 138 16.85 -31.60 -4.60
CA ASN A 138 17.88 -32.36 -3.89
C ASN A 138 17.30 -33.35 -2.87
N GLN A 139 16.27 -32.93 -2.11
CA GLN A 139 15.59 -33.82 -1.16
C GLN A 139 14.87 -34.97 -1.88
N GLN A 140 14.23 -34.70 -3.02
CA GLN A 140 13.56 -35.71 -3.83
C GLN A 140 14.57 -36.73 -4.38
N LYS A 141 15.71 -36.28 -4.90
CA LYS A 141 16.80 -37.16 -5.36
C LYS A 141 17.34 -38.03 -4.22
N LEU A 142 17.58 -37.44 -3.04
CA LEU A 142 18.06 -38.17 -1.88
C LEU A 142 17.04 -39.24 -1.44
N LEU A 143 15.76 -38.88 -1.36
CA LEU A 143 14.68 -39.79 -1.00
C LEU A 143 14.59 -40.96 -1.99
N HIS A 144 14.61 -40.67 -3.30
CA HIS A 144 14.61 -41.69 -4.34
C HIS A 144 15.80 -42.65 -4.18
N ASN A 145 17.01 -42.12 -3.92
CA ASN A 145 18.20 -42.94 -3.70
C ASN A 145 18.06 -43.83 -2.46
N GLN A 146 17.52 -43.30 -1.35
CA GLN A 146 17.27 -44.09 -0.15
C GLN A 146 16.25 -45.21 -0.39
N GLN A 147 15.16 -44.93 -1.11
CA GLN A 147 14.14 -45.92 -1.47
C GLN A 147 14.74 -47.02 -2.36
N SER A 148 15.54 -46.64 -3.38
CA SER A 148 16.20 -47.59 -4.27
C SER A 148 17.18 -48.50 -3.51
N LEU A 149 17.98 -47.93 -2.62
CA LEU A 149 18.90 -48.70 -1.77
C LEU A 149 18.16 -49.64 -0.83
N ALA A 150 17.06 -49.19 -0.24
CA ALA A 150 16.24 -50.03 0.64
C ALA A 150 15.68 -51.25 -0.10
N LEU A 151 15.13 -51.05 -1.31
CA LEU A 151 14.65 -52.14 -2.17
C LEU A 151 15.77 -53.13 -2.51
N GLN A 152 16.92 -52.64 -2.97
CA GLN A 152 18.08 -53.50 -3.28
C GLN A 152 18.58 -54.27 -2.05
N SER A 153 18.57 -53.64 -0.88
CA SER A 153 18.98 -54.27 0.36
C SER A 153 17.99 -55.35 0.79
N ASN A 154 16.68 -55.12 0.64
CA ASN A 154 15.64 -56.08 0.93
C ASN A 154 15.75 -57.30 0.01
N ASP A 155 15.93 -57.10 -1.30
CA ASP A 155 16.16 -58.20 -2.26
C ASP A 155 17.39 -59.03 -1.90
N LYS A 156 18.45 -58.38 -1.41
CA LYS A 156 19.68 -59.06 -0.97
C LYS A 156 19.47 -59.83 0.33
N ILE A 157 18.72 -59.26 1.27
CA ILE A 157 18.33 -59.92 2.53
C ILE A 157 17.52 -61.18 2.20
N GLU A 158 16.49 -61.07 1.36
CA GLU A 158 15.67 -62.21 0.93
C GLU A 158 16.51 -63.33 0.27
N LYS A 159 17.45 -62.97 -0.61
CA LYS A 159 18.40 -63.92 -1.22
C LYS A 159 19.32 -64.58 -0.20
N LEU A 160 19.69 -63.90 0.88
CA LEU A 160 20.52 -64.46 1.94
C LEU A 160 19.69 -65.36 2.87
N GLU A 161 18.48 -64.94 3.21
CA GLU A 161 17.53 -65.71 4.01
C GLU A 161 17.19 -67.04 3.34
N THR A 162 16.87 -67.02 2.04
CA THR A 162 16.62 -68.23 1.24
C THR A 162 17.83 -69.17 1.20
N LYS A 163 19.06 -68.64 1.00
CA LYS A 163 20.29 -69.46 1.05
C LYS A 163 20.54 -70.06 2.43
N LEU A 164 20.36 -69.28 3.50
CA LEU A 164 20.49 -69.75 4.88
C LEU A 164 19.47 -70.87 5.16
N GLN A 165 18.22 -70.68 4.76
CA GLN A 165 17.18 -71.68 4.92
C GLN A 165 17.53 -72.98 4.17
N GLY A 166 17.99 -72.88 2.93
CA GLY A 166 18.48 -74.04 2.16
C GLY A 166 19.60 -74.80 2.87
N LEU A 167 20.66 -74.11 3.31
CA LEU A 167 21.78 -74.72 4.05
C LEU A 167 21.32 -75.38 5.37
N THR A 168 20.40 -74.77 6.11
CA THR A 168 19.86 -75.38 7.33
C THR A 168 18.98 -76.60 7.04
N SER A 169 18.35 -76.66 5.88
CA SER A 169 17.55 -77.80 5.42
C SER A 169 18.47 -78.96 5.03
N ASP A 170 19.50 -78.68 4.23
CA ASP A 170 20.50 -79.65 3.79
C ASP A 170 21.31 -80.20 4.98
N SER A 171 21.62 -79.37 5.97
CA SER A 171 22.28 -79.80 7.21
C SER A 171 21.41 -80.68 8.11
N ARG A 172 20.07 -80.64 7.99
CA ARG A 172 19.16 -81.53 8.73
C ARG A 172 19.04 -82.90 8.06
N HIS A 173 19.32 -82.98 6.75
CA HIS A 173 19.39 -84.27 6.03
C HIS A 173 20.75 -84.97 6.09
N SER A 174 21.81 -84.30 6.58
CA SER A 174 23.16 -84.88 6.74
C SER A 174 23.56 -85.22 8.18
N LYS A 175 22.65 -85.15 9.15
CA LYS A 175 22.88 -85.60 10.53
C LYS A 175 22.29 -86.98 10.77
N ASP A 176 22.91 -87.96 10.14
CA ASP A 176 23.29 -89.13 10.89
C ASP A 176 24.82 -89.20 10.85
N VAL A 177 25.44 -89.46 12.00
CA VAL A 177 26.90 -89.54 12.27
C VAL A 177 27.62 -88.26 12.76
N SER A 178 27.92 -88.33 14.06
CA SER A 178 29.02 -87.74 14.83
C SER A 178 28.84 -86.36 15.50
N LYS A 179 28.75 -86.42 16.83
CA LYS A 179 28.90 -85.30 17.78
C LYS A 179 30.35 -84.81 17.77
N GLY A 180 30.60 -83.66 17.13
CA GLY A 180 31.83 -82.89 17.27
C GLY A 180 31.55 -81.54 17.91
N HIS A 181 32.29 -81.20 18.96
CA HIS A 181 32.25 -79.92 19.68
C HIS A 181 32.37 -78.72 18.72
N PHE A 182 31.43 -77.76 18.79
CA PHE A 182 31.61 -76.42 18.25
C PHE A 182 31.97 -75.46 19.40
N GLN A 183 33.15 -74.84 19.32
CA GLN A 183 33.52 -73.69 20.14
C GLN A 183 32.85 -72.43 19.56
N GLU A 184 32.17 -71.68 20.42
CA GLU A 184 31.62 -70.36 20.08
C GLU A 184 32.76 -69.37 19.79
N ASN A 185 32.85 -68.89 18.55
CA ASN A 185 33.66 -67.73 18.21
C ASN A 185 32.92 -66.44 18.63
N LYS A 186 33.29 -65.88 19.78
CA LYS A 186 32.84 -64.57 20.31
C LYS A 186 33.51 -63.38 19.62
N ASN A 187 33.48 -63.26 18.30
CA ASN A 187 34.01 -62.07 17.61
C ASN A 187 33.20 -61.72 16.36
N LEU A 188 31.99 -61.17 16.54
CA LEU A 188 31.15 -60.67 15.44
C LEU A 188 30.29 -59.47 15.88
N ASN A 189 30.85 -58.56 16.70
CA ASN A 189 30.13 -57.37 17.18
C ASN A 189 30.78 -56.03 16.78
N ASP A 190 31.55 -55.98 15.69
CA ASP A 190 31.97 -54.72 15.09
C ASP A 190 30.92 -54.21 14.09
N ASN A 191 29.67 -54.08 14.55
CA ASN A 191 28.61 -53.48 13.76
C ASN A 191 28.63 -51.95 13.97
N LYS A 192 29.43 -51.25 13.16
CA LYS A 192 29.59 -49.77 13.17
C LYS A 192 28.28 -48.98 13.05
N VAL A 193 27.19 -49.66 12.69
CA VAL A 193 25.83 -49.09 12.64
C VAL A 193 25.29 -48.79 14.05
N ASN A 194 25.64 -49.60 15.06
CA ASN A 194 25.17 -49.36 16.43
C ASN A 194 25.82 -48.13 17.06
N ASP A 195 27.07 -47.82 16.67
CA ASP A 195 27.76 -46.62 17.15
C ASP A 195 27.15 -45.34 16.57
N PHE A 196 26.65 -45.39 15.33
CA PHE A 196 25.97 -44.26 14.70
C PHE A 196 24.66 -43.87 15.41
N TYR A 197 23.88 -44.86 15.89
CA TYR A 197 22.64 -44.59 16.62
C TYR A 197 22.85 -44.25 18.10
N LYS A 198 24.01 -44.61 18.69
CA LYS A 198 24.39 -44.19 20.04
C LYS A 198 24.68 -42.70 20.11
N ASP A 199 25.47 -42.18 19.17
CA ASP A 199 25.80 -40.75 19.09
C ASP A 199 24.53 -39.88 18.97
N LEU A 200 23.51 -40.34 18.24
CA LEU A 200 22.23 -39.61 18.09
C LEU A 200 21.34 -39.65 19.35
N LYS A 201 21.51 -40.64 20.23
CA LYS A 201 20.69 -40.81 21.45
C LYS A 201 21.32 -40.15 22.68
N GLU A 202 22.63 -40.00 22.73
CA GLU A 202 23.37 -39.52 23.91
C GLU A 202 23.58 -37.99 23.95
N ASP A 203 23.12 -37.24 22.94
CA ASP A 203 23.23 -35.77 22.83
C ASP A 203 22.26 -34.99 23.75
N LYS A 204 22.21 -35.32 25.05
CA LYS A 204 21.59 -34.46 26.08
C LYS A 204 22.50 -34.05 27.23
N SER A 205 23.81 -34.28 27.17
CA SER A 205 24.72 -33.65 28.13
C SER A 205 26.10 -33.29 27.58
N LYS A 206 26.28 -31.98 27.37
CA LYS A 206 27.51 -31.18 27.51
C LYS A 206 28.73 -31.56 26.65
N ASN A 207 29.00 -30.67 25.69
CA ASN A 207 30.32 -30.31 25.14
C ASN A 207 31.05 -31.34 24.25
N SER A 208 30.37 -31.94 23.28
CA SER A 208 31.04 -32.55 22.13
C SER A 208 30.87 -31.67 20.89
N THR A 209 31.99 -31.21 20.33
CA THR A 209 32.05 -30.70 18.96
C THR A 209 31.64 -31.83 18.01
N GLY A 210 30.37 -31.86 17.65
CA GLY A 210 29.76 -32.91 16.84
C GLY A 210 30.33 -32.96 15.42
N PHE A 211 30.05 -34.06 14.72
CA PHE A 211 30.51 -34.35 13.36
C PHE A 211 30.32 -33.16 12.38
N PHE A 212 29.23 -32.41 12.53
CA PHE A 212 28.93 -31.24 11.71
C PHE A 212 29.85 -30.03 11.94
N SER A 213 30.46 -29.89 13.13
CA SER A 213 31.38 -28.78 13.40
C SER A 213 32.72 -28.94 12.68
N LYS A 214 33.08 -30.16 12.24
CA LYS A 214 34.26 -30.41 11.39
C LYS A 214 33.97 -30.26 9.90
N LEU A 215 32.72 -30.44 9.48
CA LEU A 215 32.34 -30.36 8.06
C LEU A 215 32.08 -28.93 7.61
N PHE A 216 31.56 -28.08 8.50
CA PHE A 216 31.22 -26.68 8.23
C PHE A 216 32.11 -25.69 8.99
N GLY A 217 33.19 -26.19 9.61
CA GLY A 217 34.18 -25.41 10.34
C GLY A 217 35.29 -24.89 9.43
N LYS A 218 34.96 -23.96 8.54
CA LYS A 218 35.83 -22.87 8.10
C LYS A 218 35.04 -21.80 7.36
#